data_AF-A0A8J6RQD5-F1
#
_entry.id   AF-A0A8J6RQD5-F1
#
_cell.length_a   1.000
_cell.length_b   1.000
_cell.length_c   1.000
_cell.angle_alpha   90.00
_cell.angle_beta   90.00
_cell.angle_gamma   90.00
#
_symmetry.space_group_name_H-M   'P 1'
#
loop_
_entity.id
_entity.type
_entity.pdbx_description
1 polymer ?
#
loop_
_entity_poly.entity_id
_entity_poly.type
_entity_poly.pdbx_seq_one_letter_code
_entity_poly.pdbx_strand_id
1 'polypeptide(L)'
;MQYLFSEFRDSEFDELYQELSQVFEISKEQLNALYLIMREELEKEGYPEHTLNRNIFLSADESFRKRYDDAFVIGVDIPSILELDNGVKDKKTVAILGQDPLRKSEARVEEISIGTPYALHLKNCREKLRNTRLYFDLIKVLIESGYRVYLTDVFKVWVSSSNGKSGIPLSQKDCNRFINLLKDELKIFEPLAIITWGEIASKTVSGIDLNIKHLKFPHPSQNNHRKWQEIMGKPSTRENRINYWKQAIFDYLDSLTSKKG
;
A
#
# COMPACT_ATOMS: atom_id res chain seq x y z
N MET A 1 10.13 -18.48 8.90
CA MET A 1 8.81 -18.50 8.21
C MET A 1 9.02 -17.76 6.90
N GLN A 2 8.74 -18.40 5.78
CA GLN A 2 9.06 -17.85 4.45
C GLN A 2 7.81 -17.16 3.89
N TYR A 3 8.00 -15.95 3.36
CA TYR A 3 6.92 -15.18 2.73
C TYR A 3 7.08 -15.20 1.22
N LEU A 4 5.96 -15.27 0.51
CA LEU A 4 5.91 -14.96 -0.92
C LEU A 4 5.55 -13.49 -1.06
N PHE A 5 6.45 -12.69 -1.63
CA PHE A 5 6.29 -11.24 -1.79
C PHE A 5 6.09 -10.91 -3.27
N SER A 6 5.04 -10.18 -3.64
CA SER A 6 4.73 -9.80 -5.03
C SER A 6 4.82 -10.98 -6.02
N GLU A 7 4.48 -12.18 -5.56
CA GLU A 7 4.24 -13.35 -6.41
C GLU A 7 2.76 -13.36 -6.80
N PHE A 8 2.47 -12.60 -7.84
CA PHE A 8 1.15 -12.57 -8.46
C PHE A 8 0.93 -13.84 -9.26
N ARG A 9 -0.33 -14.26 -9.40
CA ARG A 9 -0.69 -15.26 -10.41
C ARG A 9 -0.51 -14.63 -11.80
N ASP A 10 -0.24 -15.44 -12.83
CA ASP A 10 0.07 -14.92 -14.16
C ASP A 10 -1.00 -13.96 -14.70
N SER A 11 -2.29 -14.28 -14.53
CA SER A 11 -3.39 -13.37 -14.93
C SER A 11 -3.45 -12.10 -14.08
N GLU A 12 -3.19 -12.21 -12.77
CA GLU A 12 -3.18 -11.07 -11.84
C GLU A 12 -2.07 -10.07 -12.21
N PHE A 13 -0.88 -10.55 -12.56
CA PHE A 13 0.22 -9.66 -12.98
C PHE A 13 -0.10 -8.94 -14.28
N ASP A 14 -0.62 -9.67 -15.27
CA ASP A 14 -0.91 -9.13 -16.59
C ASP A 14 -2.00 -8.06 -16.53
N GLU A 15 -3.09 -8.35 -15.82
CA GLU A 15 -4.17 -7.39 -15.58
C GLU A 15 -3.68 -6.18 -14.78
N LEU A 16 -2.91 -6.40 -13.70
CA LEU A 16 -2.35 -5.32 -12.90
C LEU A 16 -1.44 -4.41 -13.72
N TYR A 17 -0.59 -4.98 -14.59
CA TYR A 17 0.26 -4.22 -15.47
C TYR A 17 -0.56 -3.35 -16.43
N GLN A 18 -1.63 -3.90 -17.04
CA GLN A 18 -2.49 -3.12 -17.93
C GLN A 18 -3.05 -1.89 -17.22
N GLU A 19 -3.54 -2.06 -15.99
CA GLU A 19 -4.08 -0.94 -15.22
C GLU A 19 -3.00 0.07 -14.79
N LEU A 20 -1.85 -0.40 -14.28
CA LEU A 20 -0.75 0.49 -13.88
C LEU A 20 -0.18 1.28 -15.07
N SER A 21 -0.13 0.69 -16.26
CA SER A 21 0.37 1.34 -17.47
C SER A 21 -0.48 2.53 -17.94
N GLN A 22 -1.71 2.67 -17.44
CA GLN A 22 -2.57 3.83 -17.74
C GLN A 22 -2.15 5.09 -16.97
N VAL A 23 -1.39 4.92 -15.88
CA VAL A 23 -0.89 6.02 -15.05
C VAL A 23 0.64 6.12 -15.06
N PHE A 24 1.33 5.03 -15.31
CA PHE A 24 2.78 4.96 -15.31
C PHE A 24 3.37 4.63 -16.68
N GLU A 25 4.37 5.40 -17.08
CA GLU A 25 5.26 5.14 -18.20
C GLU A 25 6.31 4.09 -17.78
N ILE A 26 5.87 2.84 -17.65
CA ILE A 26 6.72 1.69 -17.30
C ILE A 26 6.38 0.50 -18.19
N SER A 27 7.40 -0.17 -18.73
CA SER A 27 7.17 -1.39 -19.52
C SER A 27 6.84 -2.60 -18.63
N LYS A 28 6.21 -3.62 -19.21
CA LYS A 28 5.90 -4.87 -18.49
C LYS A 28 7.16 -5.53 -17.96
N GLU A 29 8.23 -5.53 -18.76
CA GLU A 29 9.53 -6.10 -18.43
C GLU A 29 10.19 -5.33 -17.29
N GLN A 30 10.12 -3.99 -17.32
CA GLN A 30 10.65 -3.15 -16.23
C GLN A 30 9.88 -3.39 -14.93
N LEU A 31 8.55 -3.43 -14.97
CA LEU A 31 7.74 -3.69 -13.78
C LEU A 31 8.00 -5.10 -13.22
N ASN A 32 8.10 -6.11 -14.09
CA ASN A 32 8.44 -7.47 -13.66
C ASN A 32 9.84 -7.54 -13.06
N ALA A 33 10.83 -6.87 -13.65
CA ALA A 33 12.19 -6.82 -13.13
C ALA A 33 12.25 -6.17 -11.75
N LEU A 34 11.45 -5.12 -11.49
CA LEU A 34 11.34 -4.50 -10.17
C LEU A 34 10.76 -5.46 -9.13
N TYR A 35 9.67 -6.17 -9.46
CA TYR A 35 9.14 -7.17 -8.53
C TYR A 35 10.12 -8.33 -8.29
N LEU A 36 10.84 -8.77 -9.33
CA LEU A 36 11.83 -9.82 -9.21
C LEU A 36 12.98 -9.42 -8.27
N ILE A 37 13.57 -8.24 -8.46
CA ILE A 37 14.67 -7.80 -7.59
C ILE A 37 14.20 -7.58 -6.15
N MET A 38 13.01 -6.99 -5.95
CA MET A 38 12.44 -6.82 -4.60
C MET A 38 12.17 -8.17 -3.90
N ARG A 39 11.86 -9.23 -4.65
CA ARG A 39 11.74 -10.61 -4.12
C ARG A 39 13.10 -11.18 -3.73
N GLU A 40 14.08 -11.10 -4.61
CA GLU A 40 15.43 -11.61 -4.38
C GLU A 40 16.08 -10.93 -3.17
N GLU A 41 15.79 -9.65 -2.97
CA GLU A 41 16.31 -8.84 -1.88
C GLU A 41 15.41 -8.80 -0.65
N LEU A 42 14.32 -9.57 -0.62
CA LEU A 42 13.32 -9.51 0.46
C LEU A 42 13.97 -9.68 1.84
N GLU A 43 14.92 -10.61 1.97
CA GLU A 43 15.62 -10.92 3.21
C GLU A 43 16.99 -10.22 3.36
N LYS A 44 17.34 -9.34 2.42
CA LYS A 44 18.58 -8.57 2.43
C LYS A 44 18.53 -7.50 3.51
N GLU A 45 19.63 -7.41 4.27
CA GLU A 45 19.81 -6.36 5.26
C GLU A 45 20.09 -5.01 4.58
N GLY A 46 19.65 -3.92 5.21
CA GLY A 46 19.86 -2.56 4.71
C GLY A 46 18.63 -1.97 4.02
N TYR A 47 18.87 -1.05 3.09
CA TYR A 47 17.85 -0.35 2.30
C TYR A 47 18.29 -0.38 0.84
N PRO A 48 18.26 -1.54 0.16
CA PRO A 48 18.46 -1.56 -1.28
C PRO A 48 17.51 -0.56 -1.94
N GLU A 49 18.08 0.32 -2.76
CA GLU A 49 17.32 1.34 -3.46
C GLU A 49 17.04 0.89 -4.89
N HIS A 50 15.79 1.08 -5.31
CA HIS A 50 15.38 0.93 -6.70
C HIS A 50 14.95 2.30 -7.17
N THR A 51 15.54 2.77 -8.27
CA THR A 51 15.23 4.08 -8.82
C THR A 51 14.64 3.96 -10.21
N LEU A 52 13.80 4.93 -10.55
CA LEU A 52 13.30 5.14 -11.89
C LEU A 52 13.42 6.60 -12.25
N ASN A 53 13.33 6.88 -13.55
CA ASN A 53 13.26 8.26 -14.00
C ASN A 53 11.99 8.91 -13.44
N ARG A 54 12.13 10.16 -12.99
CA ARG A 54 11.02 10.97 -12.49
C ARG A 54 9.87 11.10 -13.48
N ASN A 55 10.08 10.98 -14.79
CA ASN A 55 9.00 11.07 -15.78
C ASN A 55 8.06 9.84 -15.82
N ILE A 56 8.21 8.86 -14.90
CA ILE A 56 7.33 7.69 -14.84
C ILE A 56 5.84 8.05 -14.73
N PHE A 57 5.48 9.20 -14.15
CA PHE A 57 4.09 9.63 -14.05
C PHE A 57 3.88 10.91 -14.85
N LEU A 58 3.01 10.82 -15.86
CA LEU A 58 2.55 12.00 -16.60
C LEU A 58 1.14 12.40 -16.14
N SER A 59 1.06 13.55 -15.50
CA SER A 59 -0.22 14.14 -15.09
C SER A 59 -1.13 14.41 -16.31
N ALA A 60 -2.43 14.17 -16.13
CA ALA A 60 -3.46 14.51 -17.11
C ALA A 60 -3.87 16.00 -17.04
N ASP A 61 -3.27 16.77 -16.14
CA ASP A 61 -3.46 18.20 -15.97
C ASP A 61 -2.15 18.94 -16.27
N GLU A 62 -2.12 19.65 -17.39
CA GLU A 62 -0.94 20.43 -17.82
C GLU A 62 -0.47 21.44 -16.78
N SER A 63 -1.40 22.03 -16.02
CA SER A 63 -1.04 22.97 -14.95
C SER A 63 -0.33 22.28 -13.78
N PHE A 64 -0.65 21.01 -13.54
CA PHE A 64 -0.01 20.20 -12.52
C PHE A 64 1.35 19.67 -12.99
N ARG A 65 1.54 19.41 -14.28
CA ARG A 65 2.84 18.96 -14.84
C ARG A 65 3.99 19.88 -14.44
N LYS A 66 3.81 21.20 -14.57
CA LYS A 66 4.84 22.15 -14.13
C LYS A 66 5.19 22.01 -12.65
N ARG A 67 4.18 21.81 -11.79
CA ARG A 67 4.38 21.63 -10.35
C ARG A 67 5.07 20.30 -10.03
N TYR A 68 4.80 19.27 -10.83
CA TYR A 68 5.48 17.98 -10.77
C TYR A 68 6.96 18.11 -11.14
N ASP A 69 7.26 18.81 -12.24
CA ASP A 69 8.63 19.05 -12.70
C ASP A 69 9.43 19.90 -11.70
N ASP A 70 8.79 20.89 -11.08
CA ASP A 70 9.39 21.76 -10.06
C ASP A 70 9.48 21.10 -8.67
N ALA A 71 8.93 19.89 -8.50
CA ALA A 71 8.89 19.22 -7.20
C ALA A 71 10.30 18.88 -6.69
N PHE A 72 10.50 19.03 -5.38
CA PHE A 72 11.79 18.72 -4.76
C PHE A 72 12.00 17.20 -4.70
N VAL A 73 10.98 16.49 -4.27
CA VAL A 73 10.88 15.05 -4.07
C VAL A 73 9.56 14.54 -4.62
N ILE A 74 9.61 13.34 -5.21
CA ILE A 74 8.44 12.60 -5.65
C ILE A 74 8.54 11.20 -5.06
N GLY A 75 7.43 10.73 -4.52
CA GLY A 75 7.27 9.36 -4.06
C GLY A 75 6.41 8.58 -5.04
N VAL A 76 6.83 7.36 -5.35
CA VAL A 76 6.07 6.40 -6.14
C VAL A 76 6.13 5.06 -5.45
N ASP A 77 4.96 4.46 -5.24
CA ASP A 77 4.85 3.07 -4.79
C ASP A 77 4.05 2.27 -5.82
N ILE A 78 4.53 1.07 -6.12
CA ILE A 78 3.79 0.04 -6.85
C ILE A 78 3.12 -0.91 -5.83
N PRO A 79 1.94 -1.45 -6.14
CA PRO A 79 1.25 -2.36 -5.24
C PRO A 79 2.07 -3.63 -4.99
N SER A 80 1.76 -4.34 -3.92
CA SER A 80 2.40 -5.61 -3.60
C SER A 80 1.39 -6.59 -3.02
N ILE A 81 1.71 -7.86 -3.08
CA ILE A 81 0.95 -8.91 -2.38
C ILE A 81 1.88 -9.65 -1.45
N LEU A 82 1.40 -10.02 -0.26
CA LEU A 82 2.19 -10.78 0.70
C LEU A 82 1.38 -11.95 1.25
N GLU A 83 1.98 -13.12 1.25
CA GLU A 83 1.38 -14.32 1.81
C GLU A 83 2.40 -15.30 2.37
N LEU A 84 1.90 -16.28 3.11
CA LEU A 84 2.71 -17.34 3.69
C LEU A 84 3.04 -18.40 2.63
N ASP A 85 4.31 -18.77 2.50
CA ASP A 85 4.70 -19.93 1.70
C ASP A 85 4.44 -21.22 2.49
N ASN A 86 3.23 -21.77 2.32
CA ASN A 86 2.79 -23.00 2.98
C ASN A 86 2.13 -24.00 2.01
N GLY A 87 2.35 -23.83 0.69
CA GLY A 87 1.78 -24.69 -0.35
C GLY A 87 0.28 -24.51 -0.64
N VAL A 88 -0.46 -23.68 0.11
CA VAL A 88 -1.87 -23.39 -0.16
C VAL A 88 -1.98 -22.35 -1.27
N LYS A 89 -2.61 -22.71 -2.40
CA LYS A 89 -2.69 -21.88 -3.63
C LYS A 89 -3.90 -20.93 -3.69
N ASP A 90 -5.02 -21.31 -3.09
CA ASP A 90 -6.30 -20.60 -3.21
C ASP A 90 -6.65 -19.78 -1.97
N LYS A 91 -5.63 -19.13 -1.38
CA LYS A 91 -5.82 -18.24 -0.24
C LYS A 91 -6.70 -17.06 -0.62
N LYS A 92 -7.59 -16.66 0.29
CA LYS A 92 -8.45 -15.49 0.11
C LYS A 92 -7.68 -14.20 0.33
N THR A 93 -8.04 -13.15 -0.41
CA THR A 93 -7.36 -11.86 -0.35
C THR A 93 -8.05 -10.91 0.62
N VAL A 94 -7.26 -10.18 1.40
CA VAL A 94 -7.68 -8.97 2.12
C VAL A 94 -6.84 -7.81 1.59
N ALA A 95 -7.47 -6.71 1.22
CA ALA A 95 -6.77 -5.52 0.75
C ALA A 95 -6.53 -4.55 1.91
N ILE A 96 -5.32 -4.02 2.04
CA ILE A 96 -4.99 -2.92 2.96
C ILE A 96 -4.48 -1.74 2.14
N LEU A 97 -5.15 -0.61 2.32
CA LEU A 97 -4.98 0.61 1.54
C LEU A 97 -4.33 1.69 2.40
N GLY A 98 -3.16 2.13 1.96
CA GLY A 98 -2.54 3.37 2.42
C GLY A 98 -3.06 4.58 1.66
N GLN A 99 -2.54 5.75 2.01
CA GLN A 99 -2.96 7.01 1.40
C GLN A 99 -2.14 7.31 0.14
N ASP A 100 -0.84 7.50 0.32
CA ASP A 100 0.11 7.93 -0.68
C ASP A 100 1.55 7.55 -0.27
N PRO A 101 2.49 7.50 -1.22
CA PRO A 101 3.86 7.09 -0.99
C PRO A 101 4.73 8.24 -0.45
N LEU A 102 4.29 8.95 0.59
CA LEU A 102 5.02 10.09 1.17
C LEU A 102 6.53 9.85 1.27
N ARG A 103 7.33 10.74 0.66
CA ARG A 103 8.79 10.72 0.74
C ARG A 103 9.34 12.01 1.34
N LYS A 104 10.53 11.92 1.91
CA LYS A 104 11.31 13.06 2.41
C LYS A 104 12.73 12.92 1.90
N SER A 105 13.33 14.03 1.49
CA SER A 105 14.74 14.12 1.12
C SER A 105 15.27 15.48 1.52
N GLU A 106 16.57 15.56 1.74
CA GLU A 106 17.30 16.81 1.98
C GLU A 106 17.78 17.46 0.68
N ALA A 107 17.76 16.73 -0.43
CA ALA A 107 18.14 17.20 -1.76
C ALA A 107 17.04 16.92 -2.79
N ARG A 108 17.06 17.68 -3.90
CA ARG A 108 16.18 17.41 -5.04
C ARG A 108 16.62 16.11 -5.72
N VAL A 109 15.66 15.23 -6.02
CA VAL A 109 15.92 13.84 -6.45
C VAL A 109 15.43 13.58 -7.87
N GLU A 110 16.30 13.63 -8.89
CA GLU A 110 15.90 13.35 -10.28
C GLU A 110 15.61 11.86 -10.56
N GLU A 111 16.31 10.96 -9.87
CA GLU A 111 16.03 9.53 -9.90
C GLU A 111 15.20 9.14 -8.69
N ILE A 112 13.90 8.95 -8.91
CA ILE A 112 12.96 8.76 -7.81
C ILE A 112 13.03 7.32 -7.29
N SER A 113 13.07 7.17 -5.97
CA SER A 113 12.98 5.85 -5.34
C SER A 113 11.57 5.28 -5.54
N ILE A 114 11.50 4.12 -6.18
CA ILE A 114 10.28 3.33 -6.28
C ILE A 114 10.25 2.29 -5.16
N GLY A 115 9.10 2.19 -4.50
CA GLY A 115 8.90 1.23 -3.42
C GLY A 115 7.56 0.52 -3.53
N THR A 116 7.16 -0.03 -2.40
CA THR A 116 5.83 -0.59 -2.19
C THR A 116 5.25 0.00 -0.91
N PRO A 117 3.91 -0.02 -0.71
CA PRO A 117 3.29 0.57 0.46
C PRO A 117 3.98 0.15 1.76
N TYR A 118 4.29 1.15 2.59
CA TYR A 118 5.01 1.01 3.87
C TYR A 118 6.43 0.42 3.77
N ALA A 119 6.99 0.38 2.55
CA ALA A 119 8.31 -0.15 2.22
C ALA A 119 8.53 -1.59 2.71
N LEU A 120 7.49 -2.44 2.66
CA LEU A 120 7.55 -3.80 3.21
C LEU A 120 8.37 -4.78 2.37
N HIS A 121 8.81 -4.40 1.15
CA HIS A 121 9.87 -5.11 0.43
C HIS A 121 11.19 -5.10 1.21
N LEU A 122 11.43 -4.11 2.08
CA LEU A 122 12.67 -3.97 2.86
C LEU A 122 12.56 -4.69 4.21
N LYS A 123 13.48 -5.62 4.50
CA LYS A 123 13.53 -6.34 5.78
C LYS A 123 13.61 -5.41 6.99
N ASN A 124 14.42 -4.35 6.90
CA ASN A 124 14.57 -3.37 7.98
C ASN A 124 13.25 -2.68 8.33
N CYS A 125 12.37 -2.42 7.34
CA CYS A 125 11.04 -1.87 7.57
C CYS A 125 10.10 -2.86 8.26
N ARG A 126 10.22 -4.16 7.95
CA ARG A 126 9.43 -5.22 8.57
C ARG A 126 9.85 -5.49 10.03
N GLU A 127 11.15 -5.45 10.33
CA GLU A 127 11.68 -6.01 11.58
C GLU A 127 12.29 -4.99 12.56
N LYS A 128 12.91 -3.92 12.05
CA LYS A 128 13.77 -3.03 12.86
C LYS A 128 13.20 -1.64 13.05
N LEU A 129 12.70 -1.02 11.98
CA LEU A 129 12.20 0.33 12.02
C LEU A 129 10.92 0.41 12.83
N ARG A 130 11.00 1.06 14.00
CA ARG A 130 9.87 1.20 14.93
C ARG A 130 8.60 1.75 14.27
N ASN A 131 8.75 2.65 13.29
CA ASN A 131 7.62 3.29 12.62
C ASN A 131 6.86 2.33 11.70
N THR A 132 7.55 1.50 10.92
CA THR A 132 6.93 0.59 9.93
C THR A 132 6.72 -0.82 10.47
N ARG A 133 7.47 -1.25 11.48
CA ARG A 133 7.33 -2.57 12.11
C ARG A 133 5.91 -2.89 12.57
N LEU A 134 5.21 -1.92 13.18
CA LEU A 134 3.83 -2.14 13.60
C LEU A 134 2.90 -2.43 12.41
N TYR A 135 3.12 -1.81 11.26
CA TYR A 135 2.33 -2.07 10.06
C TYR A 135 2.46 -3.53 9.66
N PHE A 136 3.71 -4.00 9.64
CA PHE A 136 4.00 -5.39 9.34
C PHE A 136 3.41 -6.35 10.38
N ASP A 137 3.46 -6.03 11.68
CA ASP A 137 2.85 -6.88 12.71
C ASP A 137 1.34 -7.03 12.54
N LEU A 138 0.63 -5.96 12.16
CA LEU A 138 -0.80 -6.01 11.89
C LEU A 138 -1.10 -6.84 10.63
N ILE A 139 -0.30 -6.68 9.57
CA ILE A 139 -0.40 -7.48 8.34
C ILE A 139 -0.12 -8.96 8.62
N LYS A 140 0.87 -9.26 9.45
CA LYS A 140 1.29 -10.61 9.81
C LYS A 140 0.16 -11.41 10.46
N VAL A 141 -0.72 -10.76 11.23
CA VAL A 141 -1.92 -11.39 11.80
C VAL A 141 -2.80 -12.04 10.71
N LEU A 142 -2.99 -11.36 9.57
CA LEU A 142 -3.76 -11.89 8.44
C LEU A 142 -3.00 -13.01 7.72
N ILE A 143 -1.72 -12.80 7.44
CA ILE A 143 -0.88 -13.76 6.73
C ILE A 143 -0.78 -15.09 7.49
N GLU A 144 -0.52 -15.04 8.80
CA GLU A 144 -0.43 -16.22 9.66
C GLU A 144 -1.78 -16.94 9.81
N SER A 145 -2.88 -16.25 9.51
CA SER A 145 -4.23 -16.83 9.50
C SER A 145 -4.65 -17.36 8.12
N GLY A 146 -3.71 -17.43 7.15
CA GLY A 146 -3.94 -18.06 5.85
C GLY A 146 -4.49 -17.14 4.76
N TYR A 147 -4.44 -15.81 4.94
CA TYR A 147 -4.85 -14.85 3.92
C TYR A 147 -3.67 -14.39 3.05
N ARG A 148 -3.99 -14.06 1.80
CA ARG A 148 -3.17 -13.15 0.97
C ARG A 148 -3.49 -11.73 1.36
N VAL A 149 -2.47 -10.89 1.50
CA VAL A 149 -2.66 -9.47 1.82
C VAL A 149 -2.21 -8.65 0.62
N TYR A 150 -3.17 -8.06 -0.07
CA TYR A 150 -2.90 -7.09 -1.14
C TYR A 150 -2.68 -5.71 -0.53
N LEU A 151 -1.56 -5.08 -0.85
CA LEU A 151 -1.11 -3.82 -0.30
C LEU A 151 -1.03 -2.81 -1.43
N THR A 152 -1.75 -1.70 -1.27
CA THR A 152 -1.78 -0.65 -2.28
C THR A 152 -1.99 0.71 -1.63
N ASP A 153 -1.72 1.80 -2.34
CA ASP A 153 -2.08 3.15 -1.91
C ASP A 153 -3.26 3.67 -2.73
N VAL A 154 -4.08 4.52 -2.13
CA VAL A 154 -5.16 5.22 -2.87
C VAL A 154 -4.58 6.07 -4.00
N PHE A 155 -3.50 6.81 -3.72
CA PHE A 155 -2.75 7.56 -4.72
C PHE A 155 -1.36 6.93 -4.87
N LYS A 156 -0.96 6.57 -6.09
CA LYS A 156 0.32 5.91 -6.32
C LYS A 156 1.52 6.86 -6.34
N VAL A 157 1.23 8.17 -6.28
CA VAL A 157 2.21 9.23 -6.40
C VAL A 157 1.98 10.24 -5.30
N TRP A 158 3.07 10.64 -4.66
CA TRP A 158 3.13 11.80 -3.78
C TRP A 158 4.10 12.82 -4.35
N VAL A 159 3.71 14.08 -4.38
CA VAL A 159 4.52 15.16 -4.96
C VAL A 159 4.75 16.21 -3.89
N SER A 160 5.99 16.59 -3.66
CA SER A 160 6.32 17.69 -2.75
C SER A 160 6.16 19.06 -3.39
N SER A 161 6.04 20.09 -2.56
CA SER A 161 6.32 21.47 -2.95
C SER A 161 7.79 21.63 -3.38
N SER A 162 8.07 22.68 -4.16
CA SER A 162 9.42 22.98 -4.65
C SER A 162 10.48 23.19 -3.54
N ASN A 163 10.03 23.46 -2.30
CA ASN A 163 10.89 23.59 -1.13
C ASN A 163 10.97 22.30 -0.27
N GLY A 164 10.32 21.20 -0.67
CA GLY A 164 10.35 19.91 0.01
C GLY A 164 9.59 19.83 1.34
N LYS A 165 8.97 20.91 1.82
CA LYS A 165 8.39 20.98 3.18
C LYS A 165 7.00 20.36 3.32
N SER A 166 6.27 20.24 2.21
CA SER A 166 4.86 19.80 2.22
C SER A 166 4.52 19.04 0.94
N GLY A 167 3.48 18.21 1.00
CA GLY A 167 2.88 17.63 -0.20
C GLY A 167 2.01 18.65 -0.93
N ILE A 168 1.99 18.59 -2.26
CA ILE A 168 1.03 19.33 -3.06
C ILE A 168 -0.15 18.42 -3.43
N PRO A 169 -1.40 18.91 -3.34
CA PRO A 169 -2.55 18.12 -3.80
C PRO A 169 -2.45 17.84 -5.29
N LEU A 170 -2.70 16.57 -5.66
CA LEU A 170 -2.87 16.16 -7.06
C LEU A 170 -4.05 16.91 -7.71
N SER A 171 -4.02 17.02 -9.03
CA SER A 171 -5.16 17.54 -9.80
C SER A 171 -6.39 16.65 -9.61
N GLN A 172 -7.61 17.22 -9.75
CA GLN A 172 -8.83 16.41 -9.68
C GLN A 172 -8.85 15.31 -10.77
N LYS A 173 -8.26 15.59 -11.94
CA LYS A 173 -8.13 14.61 -13.03
C LYS A 173 -7.28 13.41 -12.61
N ASP A 174 -6.13 13.66 -11.99
CA ASP A 174 -5.24 12.59 -11.55
C ASP A 174 -5.80 11.85 -10.32
N CYS A 175 -6.46 12.56 -9.40
CA CYS A 175 -7.21 11.92 -8.32
C CYS A 175 -8.24 10.92 -8.87
N ASN A 176 -9.01 11.31 -9.89
CA ASN A 176 -9.99 10.42 -10.52
C ASN A 176 -9.33 9.23 -11.24
N ARG A 177 -8.19 9.45 -11.92
CA ARG A 177 -7.41 8.37 -12.56
C ARG A 177 -6.96 7.34 -11.52
N PHE A 178 -6.40 7.78 -10.40
CA PHE A 178 -5.97 6.88 -9.33
C PHE A 178 -7.15 6.18 -8.64
N ILE A 179 -8.29 6.84 -8.47
CA ILE A 179 -9.51 6.20 -7.94
C ILE A 179 -10.03 5.12 -8.89
N ASN A 180 -9.98 5.34 -10.21
CA ASN A 180 -10.39 4.33 -11.18
C ASN A 180 -9.42 3.16 -11.19
N LEU A 181 -8.11 3.42 -11.25
CA LEU A 181 -7.07 2.41 -11.10
C LEU A 181 -7.30 1.55 -9.83
N LEU A 182 -7.57 2.19 -8.69
CA LEU A 182 -7.83 1.47 -7.44
C LEU A 182 -9.06 0.55 -7.55
N LYS A 183 -10.13 0.97 -8.22
CA LYS A 183 -11.30 0.09 -8.45
C LYS A 183 -10.92 -1.12 -9.26
N ASP A 184 -10.11 -0.94 -10.29
CA ASP A 184 -9.72 -2.02 -11.19
C ASP A 184 -8.73 -2.98 -10.51
N GLU A 185 -7.77 -2.46 -9.73
CA GLU A 185 -6.95 -3.26 -8.81
C GLU A 185 -7.83 -4.13 -7.88
N LEU A 186 -8.85 -3.54 -7.25
CA LEU A 186 -9.72 -4.29 -6.34
C LEU A 186 -10.58 -5.34 -7.05
N LYS A 187 -10.89 -5.17 -8.34
CA LYS A 187 -11.56 -6.21 -9.15
C LYS A 187 -10.61 -7.36 -9.45
N ILE A 188 -9.35 -7.08 -9.79
CA ILE A 188 -8.33 -8.10 -10.11
C ILE A 188 -8.13 -9.03 -8.90
N PHE A 189 -8.02 -8.45 -7.70
CA PHE A 189 -7.66 -9.21 -6.50
C PHE A 189 -8.85 -9.74 -5.68
N GLU A 190 -10.08 -9.36 -6.04
CA GLU A 190 -11.35 -9.77 -5.42
C GLU A 190 -11.29 -9.91 -3.88
N PRO A 191 -10.93 -8.85 -3.13
CA PRO A 191 -10.71 -8.98 -1.70
C PRO A 191 -12.03 -9.18 -0.95
N LEU A 192 -11.99 -10.03 0.10
CA LEU A 192 -13.13 -10.25 1.00
C LEU A 192 -13.46 -9.02 1.86
N ALA A 193 -12.44 -8.21 2.11
CA ALA A 193 -12.52 -7.00 2.91
C ALA A 193 -11.47 -6.00 2.41
N ILE A 194 -11.83 -4.73 2.52
CA ILE A 194 -10.92 -3.60 2.30
C ILE A 194 -10.68 -2.96 3.63
N ILE A 195 -9.41 -2.76 3.97
CA ILE A 195 -8.99 -2.11 5.18
C ILE A 195 -8.27 -0.82 4.82
N THR A 196 -8.62 0.29 5.47
CA THR A 196 -7.89 1.55 5.32
C THR A 196 -7.24 1.96 6.62
N TRP A 197 -6.05 2.54 6.49
CA TRP A 197 -5.33 3.15 7.59
C TRP A 197 -5.31 4.67 7.45
N GLY A 198 -6.01 5.36 8.34
CA GLY A 198 -6.06 6.82 8.37
C GLY A 198 -7.26 7.42 7.65
N GLU A 199 -7.49 8.69 7.96
CA GLU A 199 -8.71 9.40 7.59
C GLU A 199 -8.83 9.64 6.09
N ILE A 200 -7.73 10.00 5.42
CA ILE A 200 -7.74 10.35 4.00
C ILE A 200 -8.05 9.10 3.17
N ALA A 201 -7.30 8.01 3.37
CA ALA A 201 -7.59 6.73 2.72
C ALA A 201 -9.03 6.27 2.98
N SER A 202 -9.50 6.39 4.23
CA SER A 202 -10.86 6.02 4.60
C SER A 202 -11.93 6.84 3.89
N LYS A 203 -11.81 8.17 3.89
CA LYS A 203 -12.75 9.07 3.22
C LYS A 203 -12.80 8.83 1.72
N THR A 204 -11.63 8.69 1.08
CA THR A 204 -11.58 8.45 -0.36
C THR A 204 -12.25 7.13 -0.71
N VAL A 205 -11.93 6.04 -0.01
CA VAL A 205 -12.51 4.70 -0.27
C VAL A 205 -14.01 4.67 0.04
N SER A 206 -14.48 5.38 1.06
CA SER A 206 -15.93 5.47 1.35
C SER A 206 -16.73 6.22 0.29
N GLY A 207 -16.07 7.04 -0.53
CA GLY A 207 -16.69 7.68 -1.69
C GLY A 207 -16.81 6.75 -2.91
N ILE A 208 -16.32 5.52 -2.81
CA ILE A 208 -16.34 4.54 -3.89
C ILE A 208 -17.39 3.46 -3.57
N ASP A 209 -18.29 3.20 -4.51
CA ASP A 209 -19.22 2.08 -4.42
C ASP A 209 -18.50 0.77 -4.78
N LEU A 210 -18.01 0.08 -3.75
CA LEU A 210 -17.15 -1.11 -3.91
C LEU A 210 -17.87 -2.43 -3.67
N ASN A 211 -19.13 -2.47 -3.21
CA ASN A 211 -19.83 -3.70 -2.80
C ASN A 211 -19.02 -4.66 -1.90
N ILE A 212 -17.91 -4.18 -1.31
CA ILE A 212 -16.99 -4.91 -0.44
C ILE A 212 -16.98 -4.19 0.89
N LYS A 213 -16.93 -4.94 2.00
CA LYS A 213 -16.89 -4.33 3.32
C LYS A 213 -15.62 -3.50 3.48
N HIS A 214 -15.82 -2.26 3.88
CA HIS A 214 -14.76 -1.34 4.25
C HIS A 214 -14.58 -1.26 5.76
N LEU A 215 -13.44 -1.74 6.26
CA LEU A 215 -13.01 -1.63 7.65
C LEU A 215 -12.05 -0.44 7.80
N LYS A 216 -12.33 0.41 8.78
CA LYS A 216 -11.67 1.70 8.95
C LYS A 216 -10.90 1.70 10.25
N PHE A 217 -9.59 1.91 10.19
CA PHE A 217 -8.76 1.97 11.38
C PHE A 217 -7.91 3.25 11.42
N PRO A 218 -7.57 3.75 12.63
CA PRO A 218 -6.57 4.79 12.75
C PRO A 218 -5.26 4.36 12.11
N HIS A 219 -4.53 5.31 11.52
CA HIS A 219 -3.26 5.01 10.88
C HIS A 219 -2.24 4.47 11.93
N PRO A 220 -1.51 3.37 11.66
CA PRO A 220 -0.66 2.70 12.67
C PRO A 220 0.49 3.55 13.23
N SER A 221 0.87 4.64 12.54
CA SER A 221 1.93 5.55 12.99
C SER A 221 1.76 6.00 14.45
N GLN A 222 2.88 6.30 15.11
CA GLN A 222 2.92 6.78 16.49
C GLN A 222 2.04 8.03 16.72
N ASN A 223 1.91 8.91 15.72
CA ASN A 223 1.11 10.13 15.83
C ASN A 223 -0.40 9.92 16.12
N ASN A 224 -0.91 8.68 16.05
CA ASN A 224 -2.31 8.36 16.34
C ASN A 224 -2.54 7.69 17.71
N HIS A 225 -1.62 7.82 18.67
CA HIS A 225 -1.76 7.22 20.01
C HIS A 225 -3.13 7.48 20.66
N ARG A 226 -3.61 8.71 20.60
CA ARG A 226 -4.90 9.10 21.19
C ARG A 226 -6.09 8.41 20.51
N LYS A 227 -6.14 8.41 19.17
CA LYS A 227 -7.20 7.73 18.41
C LYS A 227 -7.23 6.23 18.70
N TRP A 228 -6.06 5.59 18.79
CA TRP A 228 -5.96 4.19 19.18
C TRP A 228 -6.46 3.97 20.62
N GLN A 229 -6.08 4.82 21.58
CA GLN A 229 -6.59 4.70 22.95
C GLN A 229 -8.11 4.83 23.03
N GLU A 230 -8.68 5.78 22.29
CA GLU A 230 -10.12 6.03 22.25
C GLU A 230 -10.89 4.80 21.74
N ILE A 231 -10.47 4.19 20.64
CA ILE A 231 -11.19 3.03 20.08
C ILE A 231 -10.98 1.73 20.87
N MET A 232 -9.85 1.59 21.56
CA MET A 232 -9.52 0.37 22.32
C MET A 232 -10.00 0.44 23.78
N GLY A 233 -10.29 1.63 24.31
CA GLY A 233 -10.56 1.84 25.74
C GLY A 233 -9.38 1.49 26.66
N LYS A 234 -8.16 1.42 26.11
CA LYS A 234 -6.94 0.93 26.80
C LYS A 234 -5.70 1.72 26.34
N PRO A 235 -4.58 1.70 27.09
CA PRO A 235 -3.33 2.31 26.64
C PRO A 235 -2.91 1.82 25.25
N SER A 236 -2.42 2.72 24.40
CA SER A 236 -2.03 2.42 23.01
C SER A 236 -0.65 1.76 22.91
N THR A 237 -0.45 0.66 23.63
CA THR A 237 0.72 -0.21 23.48
C THR A 237 0.65 -0.98 22.15
N ARG A 238 1.81 -1.45 21.66
CA ARG A 238 1.88 -2.29 20.46
C ARG A 238 1.00 -3.54 20.57
N GLU A 239 1.06 -4.22 21.71
CA GLU A 239 0.26 -5.41 22.01
C GLU A 239 -1.24 -5.12 21.99
N ASN A 240 -1.69 -4.05 22.65
CA ASN A 240 -3.11 -3.70 22.67
C ASN A 240 -3.63 -3.39 21.26
N ARG A 241 -2.84 -2.69 20.43
CA ARG A 241 -3.19 -2.42 19.03
C ARG A 241 -3.34 -3.71 18.22
N ILE A 242 -2.37 -4.62 18.34
CA ILE A 242 -2.39 -5.91 17.65
C ILE A 242 -3.61 -6.74 18.09
N ASN A 243 -3.89 -6.81 19.40
CA ASN A 243 -5.02 -7.58 19.93
C ASN A 243 -6.37 -7.00 19.48
N TYR A 244 -6.54 -5.68 19.54
CA TYR A 244 -7.75 -5.03 19.05
C TYR A 244 -7.94 -5.24 17.55
N TRP A 245 -6.88 -5.04 16.76
CA TRP A 245 -6.88 -5.27 15.32
C TRP A 245 -7.28 -6.70 14.98
N LYS A 246 -6.65 -7.68 15.63
CA LYS A 246 -6.95 -9.11 15.46
C LYS A 246 -8.43 -9.37 15.73
N GLN A 247 -8.94 -8.94 16.88
CA GLN A 247 -10.34 -9.13 17.25
C GLN A 247 -11.29 -8.51 16.22
N ALA A 248 -11.12 -7.21 15.92
CA ALA A 248 -12.03 -6.48 15.05
C ALA A 248 -12.09 -7.03 13.61
N ILE A 249 -10.96 -7.55 13.10
CA ILE A 249 -10.92 -8.16 11.78
C ILE A 249 -11.58 -9.53 11.78
N PHE A 250 -11.23 -10.41 12.72
CA PHE A 250 -11.77 -11.76 12.72
C PHE A 250 -13.25 -11.81 13.10
N ASP A 251 -13.73 -10.90 13.94
CA ASP A 251 -15.17 -10.71 14.18
C ASP A 251 -15.94 -10.52 12.85
N TYR A 252 -15.34 -9.80 11.90
CA TYR A 252 -15.92 -9.62 10.57
C TYR A 252 -15.68 -10.83 9.66
N LEU A 253 -14.44 -11.29 9.52
CA LEU A 253 -14.11 -12.37 8.58
C LEU A 253 -14.81 -13.69 8.93
N ASP A 254 -14.95 -14.02 10.21
CA ASP A 254 -15.66 -15.21 10.68
C ASP A 254 -17.18 -15.10 10.48
N SER A 255 -17.73 -13.88 10.47
CA SER A 255 -19.14 -13.64 10.15
C SER A 255 -19.47 -13.94 8.67
N LEU A 256 -18.47 -13.93 7.78
CA LEU A 256 -18.65 -14.29 6.37
C LEU A 256 -18.69 -15.80 6.14
N THR A 257 -17.98 -16.57 6.96
CA THR A 257 -17.92 -18.04 6.85
C THR A 257 -19.16 -18.68 7.46
N SER A 258 -19.67 -18.11 8.56
CA SER A 258 -20.87 -18.63 9.26
C SER A 258 -22.19 -18.39 8.50
N LYS A 259 -22.23 -17.47 7.53
CA LYS A 259 -23.42 -17.22 6.67
C LYS A 259 -23.54 -18.17 5.48
N LYS A 260 -22.61 -19.13 5.33
CA LYS A 260 -22.61 -20.15 4.25
C LYS A 260 -22.95 -21.57 4.75
N GLY A 261 -23.38 -21.70 6.02
CA GLY A 261 -23.83 -22.97 6.62
C GLY A 261 -25.34 -23.07 6.73
#